data_AF-A0AA85K9Y6-F1
#
_entry.id   AF-A0AA85K9Y6-F1
#
_cell.length_a   1.000
_cell.length_b   1.000
_cell.length_c   1.000
_cell.angle_alpha   90.00
_cell.angle_beta   90.00
_cell.angle_gamma   90.00
#
_symmetry.space_group_name_H-M   'P 1'
#
loop_
_entity.id
_entity.type
_entity.pdbx_description
1 polymer ?
#
loop_
_entity_poly.entity_id
_entity_poly.type
_entity_poly.pdbx_seq_one_letter_code
_entity_poly.pdbx_strand_id
1 'polypeptide(L)'
;MFPRIIWNPFYSLKLISNRKYVSTAKIPEYLLDRTVKPEEVLERLTPYDKERLEFCMTEYRTMLEQGASVPKSLSNKNILDLLCCTSFTSRANFLKFLFKCEKREENALLKKAEKVAPIIPKKPASSDRILRMIDEKYVRLHWDFWQASEIRCPDSAQNLLFDFLLNLR
;
A
#
# COMPACT_ATOMS: atom_id res chain seq x y z
N MET A 1 -1.38 21.71 24.14
CA MET A 1 -0.31 20.81 24.64
C MET A 1 0.31 20.12 23.43
N PHE A 2 1.38 20.69 22.86
CA PHE A 2 2.03 20.13 21.68
C PHE A 2 2.90 18.93 22.10
N PRO A 3 2.83 17.79 21.41
CA PRO A 3 3.74 16.69 21.72
C PRO A 3 5.15 17.15 21.36
N ARG A 4 6.02 17.18 22.38
CA ARG A 4 7.45 17.43 22.21
C ARG A 4 7.99 16.35 21.27
N ILE A 5 8.40 16.76 20.08
CA ILE A 5 9.21 15.94 19.19
C ILE A 5 10.50 15.64 19.96
N ILE A 6 10.61 14.41 20.48
CA ILE A 6 11.83 13.92 21.09
C ILE A 6 12.84 13.80 19.96
N TRP A 7 13.66 14.84 19.80
CA TRP A 7 14.84 14.81 18.95
C TRP A 7 15.80 13.77 19.52
N ASN A 8 15.75 12.56 18.96
CA ASN A 8 16.68 11.50 19.32
C ASN A 8 18.09 11.94 18.87
N PRO A 9 19.08 12.06 19.79
CA PRO A 9 20.42 12.56 19.47
C PRO A 9 21.19 11.67 18.48
N PHE A 10 20.71 10.44 18.22
CA PHE A 10 21.23 9.57 17.16
C PHE A 10 20.80 9.97 15.74
N TYR A 11 19.70 10.72 15.57
CA TYR A 11 19.30 11.23 14.26
C TYR A 11 20.28 12.29 13.74
N SER A 12 20.88 13.11 14.62
CA SER A 12 21.78 14.18 14.19
C SER A 12 23.11 13.63 13.62
N LEU A 13 23.67 12.57 14.22
CA LEU A 13 24.88 11.90 13.73
C LEU A 13 24.64 11.14 12.40
N LYS A 14 23.47 10.49 12.24
CA LYS A 14 23.10 9.83 10.97
C LYS A 14 22.79 10.82 9.83
N LEU A 15 22.28 12.02 10.16
CA LEU A 15 22.10 13.11 9.20
C LEU A 15 23.44 13.64 8.65
N ILE A 16 24.53 13.56 9.41
CA ILE A 16 25.87 13.95 8.96
C ILE A 16 26.42 12.91 7.96
N SER A 17 26.21 11.61 8.20
CA SER A 17 26.56 10.54 7.24
C SER A 17 25.76 10.64 5.93
N ASN A 18 24.50 11.07 6.02
CA ASN A 18 23.66 11.33 4.84
C ASN A 18 24.35 12.30 3.87
N ARG A 19 25.04 13.35 4.33
CA ARG A 19 25.71 14.33 3.44
C ARG A 19 26.77 13.72 2.52
N LYS A 20 27.45 12.63 2.91
CA LYS A 20 28.45 11.98 2.04
C LYS A 20 27.83 11.19 0.88
N TYR A 21 26.57 10.77 1.02
CA TYR A 21 25.86 9.96 0.02
C TYR A 21 24.66 10.70 -0.60
N VAL A 22 24.57 12.02 -0.42
CA VAL A 22 23.44 12.84 -0.85
C VAL A 22 23.49 13.16 -2.36
N SER A 23 22.51 12.57 -3.04
CA SER A 23 21.70 13.06 -4.17
C SER A 23 22.29 13.34 -5.55
N THR A 24 23.60 13.20 -5.80
CA THR A 24 24.14 13.42 -7.17
C THR A 24 24.99 12.27 -7.72
N ALA A 25 25.20 11.20 -6.95
CA ALA A 25 25.95 10.04 -7.42
C ALA A 25 25.17 9.32 -8.53
N LYS A 26 25.71 9.35 -9.76
CA LYS A 26 25.23 8.51 -10.87
C LYS A 26 25.26 7.05 -10.41
N ILE A 27 24.13 6.35 -10.54
CA ILE A 27 24.06 4.93 -10.19
C ILE A 27 24.99 4.18 -11.16
N PRO A 28 25.95 3.37 -10.66
CA PRO A 28 26.79 2.56 -11.53
C PRO A 28 25.97 1.64 -12.44
N GLU A 29 26.35 1.57 -13.71
CA GLU A 29 25.59 0.83 -14.74
C GLU A 29 25.54 -0.67 -14.44
N TYR A 30 26.59 -1.22 -13.83
CA TYR A 30 26.66 -2.62 -13.44
C TYR A 30 25.62 -3.01 -12.36
N LEU A 31 25.13 -2.05 -11.55
CA LEU A 31 24.05 -2.30 -10.59
C LEU A 31 22.67 -2.33 -11.25
N LEU A 32 22.54 -1.74 -12.45
CA LEU A 32 21.29 -1.71 -13.20
C LEU A 32 21.15 -2.88 -14.16
N ASP A 33 22.24 -3.61 -14.42
CA ASP A 33 22.25 -4.77 -15.29
C ASP A 33 21.42 -5.91 -14.70
N ARG A 34 20.29 -6.21 -15.35
CA ARG A 34 19.36 -7.28 -14.93
C ARG A 34 19.61 -8.60 -15.64
N THR A 35 20.62 -8.67 -16.52
CA THR A 35 21.02 -9.91 -17.17
C THR A 35 21.84 -10.80 -16.22
N VAL A 36 22.55 -10.19 -15.27
CA VAL A 36 23.33 -10.87 -14.24
C VAL A 36 22.46 -11.16 -13.02
N LYS A 37 22.71 -12.29 -12.35
CA LYS A 37 21.99 -12.66 -11.12
C LYS A 37 22.35 -11.70 -9.98
N PRO A 38 21.38 -11.28 -9.14
CA PRO A 38 21.64 -10.36 -8.04
C PRO A 38 22.73 -10.84 -7.08
N GLU A 39 22.83 -12.15 -6.82
CA GLU A 39 23.85 -12.76 -5.97
C GLU A 39 25.27 -12.43 -6.46
N GLU A 40 25.52 -12.64 -7.76
CA GLU A 40 26.82 -12.45 -8.38
C GLU A 40 27.24 -10.97 -8.37
N VAL A 41 26.27 -10.05 -8.53
CA VAL A 41 26.54 -8.61 -8.45
C VAL A 41 26.89 -8.20 -7.02
N LEU A 42 26.20 -8.74 -6.02
CA LEU A 42 26.47 -8.45 -4.61
C LEU A 42 27.84 -8.96 -4.16
N GLU A 43 28.32 -10.08 -4.69
CA GLU A 43 29.68 -10.59 -4.43
C GLU A 43 30.77 -9.68 -5.02
N ARG A 44 30.52 -9.12 -6.20
CA ARG A 44 31.47 -8.31 -6.98
C ARG A 44 31.36 -6.81 -6.75
N LEU A 45 30.69 -6.37 -5.68
CA LEU A 45 30.57 -4.96 -5.34
C LEU A 45 31.93 -4.30 -5.18
N THR A 46 32.04 -3.07 -5.67
CA THR A 46 33.21 -2.23 -5.41
C THR A 46 33.32 -1.97 -3.89
N PRO A 47 34.52 -1.73 -3.35
CA PRO A 47 34.66 -1.41 -1.92
C PRO A 47 33.77 -0.24 -1.48
N TYR A 48 33.64 0.78 -2.33
CA TYR A 48 32.76 1.92 -2.10
C TYR A 48 31.28 1.51 -2.02
N ASP A 49 30.81 0.68 -2.96
CA ASP A 49 29.42 0.22 -2.97
C ASP A 49 29.12 -0.76 -1.83
N LYS A 50 30.12 -1.50 -1.34
CA LYS A 50 30.01 -2.31 -0.12
C LYS A 50 29.76 -1.45 1.12
N GLU A 51 30.54 -0.40 1.32
CA GLU A 51 30.31 0.55 2.42
C GLU A 51 28.93 1.21 2.33
N ARG A 52 28.53 1.61 1.12
CA ARG A 52 27.19 2.16 0.88
C ARG A 52 26.08 1.15 1.17
N LEU A 53 26.29 -0.12 0.82
CA LEU A 53 25.35 -1.19 1.12
C LEU A 53 25.24 -1.41 2.62
N GLU A 54 26.35 -1.47 3.36
CA GLU A 54 26.35 -1.58 4.82
C GLU A 54 25.56 -0.43 5.46
N PHE A 55 25.75 0.80 4.97
CA PHE A 55 24.96 1.94 5.40
C PHE A 55 23.46 1.75 5.14
N CYS A 56 23.07 1.35 3.93
CA CYS A 56 21.67 1.08 3.61
C CYS A 56 21.06 -0.03 4.49
N MET A 57 21.83 -1.07 4.77
CA MET A 57 21.39 -2.19 5.62
C MET A 57 21.26 -1.80 7.09
N THR A 58 22.15 -0.95 7.61
CA THR A 58 22.03 -0.42 8.98
C THR A 58 20.83 0.50 9.13
N GLU A 59 20.52 1.33 8.12
CA GLU A 59 19.27 2.10 8.08
C GLU A 59 18.05 1.18 8.12
N TYR A 60 18.00 0.16 7.25
CA TYR A 60 16.91 -0.83 7.23
C TYR A 60 16.72 -1.51 8.59
N ARG A 61 17.81 -2.00 9.21
CA ARG A 61 17.76 -2.63 10.55
C ARG A 61 17.22 -1.68 11.61
N THR A 62 17.68 -0.42 11.58
CA THR A 62 17.19 0.61 12.51
C THR A 62 15.67 0.82 12.35
N MET A 63 15.19 0.92 11.10
CA MET A 63 13.76 1.08 10.82
C MET A 63 12.95 -0.14 11.29
N LEU A 64 13.50 -1.34 11.13
CA LEU A 64 12.88 -2.58 11.56
C LEU A 64 12.77 -2.66 13.09
N GLU A 65 13.84 -2.32 13.82
CA GLU A 65 13.88 -2.25 15.29
C GLU A 65 12.89 -1.21 15.85
N GLN A 66 12.70 -0.10 15.13
CA GLN A 66 11.74 0.95 15.49
C GLN A 66 10.28 0.58 15.19
N GLY A 67 10.01 -0.59 14.59
CA GLY A 67 8.68 -0.99 14.19
C GLY A 67 8.10 -0.18 13.02
N ALA A 68 8.96 0.39 12.17
CA ALA A 68 8.52 1.09 10.98
C ALA A 68 7.86 0.11 9.97
N SER A 69 7.11 0.65 9.01
CA SER A 69 6.48 -0.13 7.92
C SER A 69 7.51 -0.59 6.88
N VAL A 70 8.38 -1.52 7.26
CA VAL A 70 9.42 -2.14 6.41
C VAL A 70 9.21 -3.67 6.35
N PRO A 71 9.61 -4.35 5.26
CA PRO A 71 9.44 -5.81 5.15
C PRO A 71 10.23 -6.54 6.23
N LYS A 72 9.83 -7.77 6.56
CA LYS A 72 10.52 -8.59 7.59
C LYS A 72 11.91 -9.03 7.14
N SER A 73 12.05 -9.32 5.85
CA SER A 73 13.30 -9.76 5.23
C SER A 73 13.43 -9.19 3.82
N LEU A 74 14.66 -9.09 3.34
CA LEU A 74 14.97 -8.61 1.98
C LEU A 74 15.59 -9.74 1.18
N SER A 75 15.11 -9.95 -0.05
CA SER A 75 15.77 -10.79 -1.03
C SER A 75 17.01 -10.09 -1.60
N ASN A 76 17.94 -10.84 -2.21
CA ASN A 76 19.13 -10.28 -2.85
C ASN A 76 18.79 -9.23 -3.92
N LYS A 77 17.70 -9.46 -4.67
CA LYS A 77 17.15 -8.48 -5.62
C LYS A 77 16.74 -7.18 -4.92
N ASN A 78 16.01 -7.29 -3.81
CA ASN A 78 15.58 -6.11 -3.05
C ASN A 78 16.76 -5.35 -2.44
N ILE A 79 17.81 -6.07 -2.02
CA ILE A 79 19.04 -5.47 -1.50
C ILE A 79 19.74 -4.66 -2.59
N LEU A 80 19.83 -5.20 -3.80
CA LEU A 80 20.41 -4.52 -4.96
C LEU A 80 19.57 -3.29 -5.38
N ASP A 81 18.25 -3.40 -5.37
CA ASP A 81 17.34 -2.28 -5.65
C ASP A 81 17.42 -1.20 -4.55
N LEU A 82 17.62 -1.59 -3.29
CA LEU A 82 17.87 -0.67 -2.18
C LEU A 82 19.18 0.09 -2.38
N LEU A 83 20.23 -0.58 -2.85
CA LEU A 83 21.52 0.05 -3.17
C LEU A 83 21.38 1.05 -4.32
N CYS A 84 20.48 0.80 -5.28
CA CYS A 84 20.21 1.73 -6.39
C CYS A 84 19.49 3.02 -5.94
N CYS A 85 18.90 3.06 -4.75
CA CYS A 85 18.22 4.25 -4.26
C CYS A 85 19.23 5.37 -3.91
N THR A 86 19.03 6.55 -4.49
CA THR A 86 19.95 7.71 -4.42
C THR A 86 19.71 8.61 -3.21
N SER A 87 18.61 8.42 -2.48
CA SER A 87 18.25 9.24 -1.32
C SER A 87 17.62 8.42 -0.22
N PHE A 88 17.71 8.91 1.02
CA PHE A 88 17.02 8.32 2.16
C PHE A 88 15.51 8.19 1.91
N THR A 89 14.87 9.25 1.42
CA THR A 89 13.43 9.24 1.11
C THR A 89 13.08 8.17 0.08
N SER A 90 13.90 7.98 -0.96
CA SER A 90 13.68 6.90 -1.94
C SER A 90 13.80 5.51 -1.31
N ARG A 91 14.80 5.28 -0.45
CA ARG A 91 14.95 4.02 0.30
C ARG A 91 13.76 3.74 1.20
N ALA A 92 13.34 4.74 1.99
CA ALA A 92 12.20 4.61 2.89
C ALA A 92 10.89 4.31 2.12
N ASN A 93 10.66 4.97 0.99
CA ASN A 93 9.51 4.72 0.13
C ASN A 93 9.55 3.33 -0.52
N PHE A 94 10.74 2.90 -0.98
CA PHE A 94 10.95 1.58 -1.55
C PHE A 94 10.66 0.48 -0.51
N LEU A 95 11.21 0.58 0.69
CA LEU A 95 10.94 -0.36 1.79
C LEU A 95 9.45 -0.38 2.17
N LYS A 96 8.80 0.79 2.22
CA LYS A 96 7.36 0.89 2.47
C LYS A 96 6.53 0.21 1.39
N PHE A 97 6.96 0.29 0.13
CA PHE A 97 6.32 -0.42 -0.97
C PHE A 97 6.46 -1.94 -0.79
N LEU A 98 7.66 -2.45 -0.50
CA LEU A 98 7.89 -3.87 -0.24
C LEU A 98 7.05 -4.39 0.92
N PHE A 99 6.97 -3.64 2.02
CA PHE A 99 6.10 -3.98 3.15
C PHE A 99 4.63 -4.13 2.73
N LYS A 100 4.12 -3.21 1.91
CA LYS A 100 2.73 -3.29 1.41
C LYS A 100 2.52 -4.53 0.53
N CYS A 101 3.51 -4.92 -0.27
CA CYS A 101 3.45 -6.14 -1.06
C CYS A 101 3.39 -7.37 -0.17
N GLU A 102 4.27 -7.48 0.82
CA GLU A 102 4.28 -8.58 1.81
C GLU A 102 2.92 -8.69 2.51
N LYS A 103 2.37 -7.58 3.01
CA LYS A 103 1.03 -7.57 3.64
C LYS A 103 -0.10 -7.95 2.70
N ARG A 104 0.01 -7.62 1.42
CA ARG A 104 -0.97 -8.05 0.42
C ARG A 104 -0.94 -9.55 0.22
N GLU A 105 0.24 -10.15 0.17
CA GLU A 105 0.42 -11.60 0.04
C GLU A 105 -0.08 -12.34 1.28
N GLU A 106 0.31 -11.90 2.48
CA GLU A 106 -0.19 -12.44 3.75
C GLU A 106 -1.73 -12.42 3.80
N ASN A 107 -2.34 -11.28 3.47
CA ASN A 107 -3.80 -11.14 3.44
C ASN A 107 -4.46 -12.05 2.37
N ALA A 108 -3.81 -12.25 1.23
CA ALA A 108 -4.32 -13.14 0.19
C ALA A 108 -4.29 -14.62 0.65
N LEU A 109 -3.24 -15.02 1.38
CA LEU A 109 -3.14 -16.36 1.96
C LEU A 109 -4.18 -16.58 3.05
N LEU A 110 -4.39 -15.61 3.95
CA LEU A 110 -5.43 -15.67 4.99
C LEU A 110 -6.83 -15.83 4.37
N LYS A 111 -7.15 -15.04 3.34
CA LYS A 111 -8.43 -15.15 2.61
C LYS A 111 -8.61 -16.49 1.91
N LYS A 112 -7.53 -17.13 1.43
CA LYS A 112 -7.60 -18.48 0.85
C LYS A 112 -7.84 -19.52 1.94
N ALA A 113 -7.18 -19.41 3.09
CA ALA A 113 -7.37 -20.32 4.22
C ALA A 113 -8.80 -20.23 4.81
N GLU A 114 -9.35 -19.02 4.96
CA GLU A 114 -10.73 -18.80 5.41
C GLU A 114 -11.78 -19.47 4.51
N LYS A 115 -11.52 -19.57 3.20
CA LYS A 115 -12.42 -20.22 2.24
C LYS A 115 -12.38 -21.75 2.29
N VAL A 116 -11.29 -22.34 2.81
CA VAL A 116 -11.11 -23.80 2.92
C VAL A 116 -11.61 -24.32 4.28
N ALA A 117 -11.83 -23.44 5.26
CA ALA A 117 -12.46 -23.81 6.52
C ALA A 117 -13.90 -24.31 6.30
N PRO A 118 -14.38 -25.32 7.07
CA PRO A 118 -15.71 -25.87 6.91
C PRO A 118 -16.76 -24.75 7.06
N ILE A 119 -17.68 -24.71 6.10
CA ILE A 119 -18.77 -23.74 6.03
C ILE A 119 -19.66 -23.96 7.25
N ILE A 120 -19.41 -23.21 8.33
CA ILE A 120 -20.45 -22.99 9.35
C ILE A 120 -21.52 -22.18 8.63
N PRO A 121 -22.76 -22.68 8.49
CA PRO A 121 -23.81 -21.96 7.79
C PRO A 121 -24.07 -20.64 8.52
N LYS A 122 -23.53 -19.54 7.98
CA LYS A 122 -23.84 -18.20 8.45
C LYS A 122 -25.30 -17.94 8.10
N LYS A 123 -26.16 -17.75 9.12
CA LYS A 123 -27.51 -17.20 8.91
C LYS A 123 -27.37 -15.90 8.09
N PRO A 124 -28.16 -15.71 7.03
CA PRO A 124 -28.12 -14.46 6.28
C PRO A 124 -28.47 -13.31 7.23
N ALA A 125 -27.61 -12.29 7.28
CA ALA A 125 -27.74 -11.16 8.20
C ALA A 125 -28.90 -10.19 7.86
N SER A 126 -29.67 -10.47 6.80
CA SER A 126 -30.85 -9.70 6.42
C SER A 126 -31.56 -10.40 5.25
N SER A 127 -32.89 -10.47 5.32
CA SER A 127 -33.80 -10.92 4.23
C SER A 127 -34.03 -9.84 3.17
N ASP A 128 -33.52 -8.63 3.36
CA ASP A 128 -33.87 -7.45 2.57
C ASP A 128 -32.75 -7.12 1.58
N ARG A 129 -32.39 -8.09 0.74
CA ARG A 129 -31.49 -7.83 -0.39
C ARG A 129 -32.31 -7.35 -1.58
N ILE A 130 -32.11 -6.10 -1.97
CA ILE A 130 -32.48 -5.62 -3.31
C ILE A 130 -31.73 -6.50 -4.32
N LEU A 131 -32.47 -7.37 -5.01
CA LEU A 131 -31.99 -8.19 -6.12
C LEU A 131 -31.48 -7.27 -7.24
N ARG A 132 -30.16 -7.12 -7.35
CA ARG A 132 -29.55 -6.57 -8.57
C ARG A 132 -29.48 -7.70 -9.59
N MET A 133 -30.55 -7.87 -10.36
CA MET A 133 -30.52 -8.72 -11.56
C MET A 133 -29.66 -8.03 -12.60
N ILE A 134 -28.53 -8.64 -12.95
CA ILE A 134 -27.68 -8.21 -14.07
C ILE A 134 -27.90 -9.27 -15.15
N ASP A 135 -28.65 -8.92 -16.19
CA ASP A 135 -28.72 -9.72 -17.41
C ASP A 135 -27.48 -9.47 -18.29
N GLU A 136 -27.19 -10.41 -19.19
CA GLU A 136 -25.98 -10.44 -20.05
C GLU A 136 -25.82 -9.20 -20.95
N LYS A 137 -26.85 -8.37 -21.10
CA LYS A 137 -26.76 -7.06 -21.75
C LYS A 137 -26.78 -5.97 -20.68
N TYR A 138 -25.62 -5.38 -20.42
CA TYR A 138 -25.40 -4.25 -19.50
C TYR A 138 -26.26 -3.01 -19.87
N VAL A 139 -27.54 -3.02 -19.52
CA VAL A 139 -28.43 -1.86 -19.62
C VAL A 139 -28.98 -1.54 -18.23
N ARG A 140 -28.62 -0.37 -17.70
CA ARG A 140 -29.28 0.21 -16.52
C ARG A 140 -30.67 0.67 -16.92
N LEU A 141 -31.67 -0.22 -16.80
CA LEU A 141 -33.08 0.13 -16.90
C LEU A 141 -33.52 0.81 -15.59
N HIS A 142 -33.12 2.08 -15.40
CA HIS A 142 -33.38 2.84 -14.16
C HIS A 142 -34.65 3.71 -14.22
N TRP A 143 -35.30 3.87 -15.38
CA TRP A 143 -36.48 4.75 -15.46
C TRP A 143 -37.79 3.99 -15.22
N ASP A 144 -38.14 3.01 -16.05
CA ASP A 144 -39.49 2.42 -16.01
C ASP A 144 -39.85 1.73 -14.66
N PHE A 145 -38.84 1.30 -13.90
CA PHE A 145 -39.05 0.73 -12.56
C PHE A 145 -39.38 1.76 -11.47
N TRP A 146 -38.95 3.02 -11.63
CA TRP A 146 -39.26 4.07 -10.66
C TRP A 146 -40.75 4.44 -10.69
N GLN A 147 -41.33 4.56 -11.88
CA GLN A 147 -42.79 4.72 -12.06
C GLN A 147 -43.57 3.51 -11.52
N ALA A 148 -43.06 2.29 -11.69
CA ALA A 148 -43.71 1.09 -11.14
C ALA A 148 -43.65 1.05 -9.59
N SER A 149 -42.64 1.68 -8.97
CA SER A 149 -42.53 1.79 -7.51
C SER A 149 -43.41 2.88 -6.90
N GLU A 150 -43.79 3.92 -7.65
CA GLU A 150 -44.75 4.94 -7.19
C GLU A 150 -46.20 4.43 -7.14
N ILE A 151 -46.55 3.38 -7.90
CA ILE A 151 -47.94 2.87 -7.98
C ILE A 151 -48.30 1.94 -6.81
N ARG A 152 -47.34 1.54 -5.95
CA ARG A 152 -47.58 0.60 -4.84
C ARG A 152 -47.23 1.17 -3.47
N CYS A 153 -47.99 2.15 -3.01
CA CYS A 153 -48.47 2.19 -1.62
C CYS A 153 -49.43 3.38 -1.39
N PRO A 154 -50.74 3.15 -1.24
CA PRO A 154 -51.68 4.21 -0.87
C PRO A 154 -51.47 4.73 0.56
N ASP A 155 -50.77 3.97 1.41
CA ASP A 155 -50.64 4.24 2.86
C ASP A 155 -49.27 4.80 3.27
N SER A 156 -48.33 4.99 2.33
CA SER A 156 -47.04 5.62 2.63
C SER A 156 -47.17 7.14 2.54
N ALA A 157 -47.86 7.73 3.52
CA ALA A 157 -47.79 9.15 3.80
C ALA A 157 -46.41 9.50 4.39
N GLN A 158 -45.36 9.39 3.56
CA GLN A 158 -44.11 10.10 3.83
C GLN A 158 -44.03 11.22 2.81
N ASN A 159 -44.42 12.42 3.26
CA ASN A 159 -44.13 13.64 2.55
C ASN A 159 -42.62 13.71 2.32
N LEU A 160 -42.22 13.56 1.06
CA LEU A 160 -40.90 13.96 0.60
C LEU A 160 -40.82 15.49 0.76
N LEU A 161 -40.44 15.94 1.96
CA LEU A 161 -40.03 17.31 2.21
C LEU A 161 -38.71 17.54 1.49
N PHE A 162 -38.80 18.09 0.29
CA PHE A 162 -37.67 18.74 -0.36
C PHE A 162 -37.79 20.25 -0.12
N ASP A 163 -37.02 20.77 0.83
CA ASP A 163 -36.74 22.20 0.92
C ASP A 163 -35.71 22.58 -0.15
N PHE A 164 -36.17 23.26 -1.20
CA PHE A 164 -35.33 24.10 -2.03
C PHE A 164 -36.03 25.44 -2.25
N LEU A 165 -35.84 26.35 -1.28
CA LEU A 165 -35.99 27.77 -1.51
C LEU A 165 -34.95 28.23 -2.54
N LEU A 166 -35.46 28.83 -3.62
CA LEU A 166 -34.97 29.97 -4.41
C LEU A 166 -34.90 29.73 -5.92
N ASN A 167 -35.87 30.37 -6.59
CA ASN A 167 -35.76 31.20 -7.78
C ASN A 167 -34.93 30.70 -8.98
N LEU A 168 -35.57 30.61 -10.16
CA LEU A 168 -35.34 31.49 -11.33
C LEU A 168 -36.02 30.94 -12.61
N ARG A 169 -37.24 31.40 -12.91
CA ARG A 169 -37.63 32.22 -14.08
C ARG A 169 -39.14 32.26 -14.26
#